data_AF-A0A1F9VBE1-F1
#
_entry.id   AF-A0A1F9VBE1-F1
#
_cell.length_a   1.000
_cell.length_b   1.000
_cell.length_c   1.000
_cell.angle_alpha   90.00
_cell.angle_beta   90.00
_cell.angle_gamma   90.00
#
_symmetry.space_group_name_H-M   'P 1'
#
loop_
_entity.id
_entity.type
_entity.pdbx_description
1 polymer ?
#
loop_
_entity_poly.entity_id
_entity_poly.type
_entity_poly.pdbx_seq_one_letter_code
_entity_poly.pdbx_strand_id
1 'polypeptide(L)' 'MLIAYGLTKYTKDGEEKTKWTAIGSAWKNKDGSLSVELEAMPVSGRLQIREPKPKDGGPSR' A
#
# COMPACT_ATOMS: atom_id res chain seq x y z
N MET A 1 4.21 -10.96 6.21
CA MET A 1 4.66 -9.55 6.26
C MET A 1 3.61 -8.70 5.56
N LEU A 2 3.16 -7.61 6.19
CA LEU A 2 2.18 -6.69 5.62
C LEU A 2 2.91 -5.59 4.85
N ILE A 3 2.21 -4.97 3.90
CA ILE A 3 2.72 -3.84 3.11
C ILE A 3 1.91 -2.60 3.48
N ALA A 4 2.61 -1.49 3.69
CA ALA A 4 2.02 -0.17 3.85
C ALA A 4 1.88 0.52 2.48
N TYR A 5 0.67 0.93 2.13
CA TYR A 5 0.35 1.59 0.88
C TYR A 5 -0.11 3.03 1.10
N GLY A 6 0.47 3.97 0.35
CA GLY A 6 -0.11 5.29 0.13
C GLY A 6 -1.14 5.22 -1.00
N LEU A 7 -2.36 5.67 -0.72
CA LEU A 7 -3.48 5.72 -1.66
C LEU A 7 -3.75 7.16 -2.04
N THR A 8 -3.63 7.47 -3.33
CA THR A 8 -3.96 8.80 -3.86
C THR A 8 -5.06 8.65 -4.91
N LYS A 9 -6.16 9.37 -4.74
CA LYS A 9 -7.24 9.43 -5.72
C LYS A 9 -6.91 10.46 -6.79
N TYR A 10 -7.26 10.15 -8.03
CA TYR A 10 -7.09 11.05 -9.16
C TYR A 10 -8.17 10.77 -10.19
N THR A 11 -8.56 11.78 -10.96
CA THR A 11 -9.49 11.62 -12.08
C THR A 11 -8.71 11.43 -13.37
N LYS A 12 -9.07 10.41 -14.14
CA LYS A 12 -8.54 10.21 -15.49
C LYS A 12 -9.67 9.74 -16.39
N ASP A 13 -9.86 10.45 -17.51
CA ASP A 13 -10.91 10.17 -18.49
C ASP A 13 -12.34 10.22 -17.89
N GLY A 14 -12.56 11.15 -16.94
CA GLY A 14 -13.85 11.29 -16.24
C GLY A 14 -14.11 10.26 -15.14
N GLU A 15 -13.23 9.27 -14.96
CA GLU A 15 -13.34 8.24 -13.93
C GLU A 15 -12.42 8.53 -12.74
N GLU A 16 -12.92 8.32 -11.51
CA GLU A 16 -12.09 8.34 -10.31
C GLU A 16 -11.28 7.05 -10.19
N LYS A 17 -9.96 7.17 -10.14
CA LYS A 17 -9.01 6.07 -9.99
C LYS A 17 -8.20 6.23 -8.71
N THR A 18 -7.75 5.10 -8.17
CA THR A 18 -6.88 5.09 -6.98
C THR A 18 -5.51 4.56 -7.36
N LYS A 19 -4.48 5.38 -7.17
CA LYS A 19 -3.09 4.96 -7.28
C LYS A 19 -2.65 4.36 -5.95
N TRP A 20 -2.13 3.14 -6.01
CA TRP A 20 -1.56 2.43 -4.86
C TRP A 20 -0.05 2.45 -4.98
N THR A 21 0.63 3.04 -3.99
CA THR A 21 2.09 3.08 -3.95
C THR A 21 2.54 2.34 -2.70
N ALA A 22 3.34 1.29 -2.83
CA ALA A 22 3.97 0.65 -1.68
C ALA A 22 5.01 1.63 -1.11
N ILE A 23 4.93 1.94 0.17
CA ILE A 23 5.77 2.95 0.83
C ILE A 23 6.41 2.43 2.13
N GLY A 24 6.27 1.13 2.40
CA GLY A 24 6.81 0.53 3.61
C GLY A 24 6.25 -0.86 3.89
N SER A 25 6.62 -1.37 5.05
CA SER A 25 6.21 -2.69 5.55
C SER A 25 5.63 -2.59 6.95
N ALA A 26 4.87 -3.60 7.35
CA ALA A 26 4.32 -3.68 8.70
C ALA A 26 4.26 -5.12 9.21
N TRP A 27 4.31 -5.26 10.53
CA TRP A 27 4.24 -6.55 11.21
C TRP A 27 3.49 -6.43 12.54
N LYS A 28 2.83 -7.53 12.92
CA LYS A 28 2.14 -7.66 14.20
C LYS A 28 3.16 -8.06 15.27
N ASN A 29 3.14 -7.34 16.38
CA ASN A 29 3.93 -7.65 17.55
C ASN A 29 3.19 -8.68 18.44
N LYS A 30 3.90 -9.23 19.43
CA LYS A 30 3.36 -10.25 20.34
C LYS A 30 2.16 -9.76 21.16
N ASP A 31 2.10 -8.47 21.45
CA ASP A 31 1.02 -7.80 22.18
C ASP A 31 -0.18 -7.44 21.29
N GLY A 32 -0.14 -7.79 20.00
CA GLY A 32 -1.20 -7.48 19.02
C GLY A 32 -1.10 -6.10 18.39
N SER A 33 -0.14 -5.26 18.80
CA SER A 33 0.12 -3.96 18.16
C SER A 33 0.73 -4.15 16.76
N LEU A 34 0.70 -3.09 15.95
CA LEU A 34 1.33 -3.04 14.63
C LEU A 34 2.53 -2.10 14.67
N SER A 35 3.70 -2.63 14.32
CA SER A 35 4.85 -1.82 13.94
C SER A 35 4.82 -1.60 12.42
N VAL A 36 5.13 -0.36 12.02
CA VAL A 36 5.15 0.05 10.61
C VAL A 36 6.46 0.77 10.35
N GLU A 37 7.18 0.32 9.32
CA GLU A 37 8.38 0.97 8.83
C GLU A 37 8.06 1.59 7.47
N LEU A 38 8.29 2.91 7.35
CA LEU A 38 7.97 3.69 6.16
C LEU A 38 9.26 4.18 5.50
N GLU A 39 9.41 3.86 4.21
CA GLU A 39 10.45 4.43 3.35
C GLU A 39 10.04 5.81 2.81
N ALA A 40 8.73 6.10 2.78
CA ALA A 40 8.18 7.38 2.39
C ALA A 40 6.94 7.75 3.21
N MET A 41 6.78 9.06 3.49
CA MET A 41 5.61 9.59 4.17
C MET A 41 4.55 10.04 3.16
N PRO A 42 3.29 9.55 3.26
CA PRO A 42 2.22 10.02 2.38
C PRO A 42 1.82 11.45 2.78
N VAL A 43 1.99 12.40 1.86
CA VAL A 43 1.65 13.82 2.08
C VAL A 43 0.17 14.14 1.82
N SER A 44 -0.57 13.22 1.20
CA SER A 44 -1.99 13.35 0.91
C SER A 44 -2.65 11.97 0.76
N GLY A 45 -3.98 11.95 0.78
CA GLY A 45 -4.75 10.71 0.59
C GLY A 45 -4.85 9.87 1.86
N ARG A 46 -4.63 8.55 1.75
CA ARG A 46 -4.79 7.59 2.87
C ARG A 46 -3.62 6.61 2.94
N LEU A 47 -3.24 6.22 4.16
CA LEU A 47 -2.34 5.10 4.42
C LEU A 47 -3.17 3.85 4.69
N GLN A 48 -2.80 2.72 4.07
CA GLN A 48 -3.45 1.44 4.33
C GLN A 48 -2.43 0.30 4.44
N ILE A 49 -2.57 -0.52 5.48
CA ILE A 49 -1.74 -1.71 5.69
C ILE A 49 -2.53 -2.94 5.22
N ARG A 50 -1.94 -3.75 4.33
CA ARG A 50 -2.60 -4.95 3.78
C ARG A 50 -1.61 -6.08 3.58
N GLU A 51 -2.15 -7.29 3.45
CA GLU A 51 -1.37 -8.41 2.90
C GLU A 51 -0.99 -8.14 1.44
N PRO A 52 0.18 -8.61 0.98
CA PRO A 52 0.55 -8.50 -0.42
C PRO A 52 -0.52 -9.19 -1.27
N LYS A 53 -0.93 -8.54 -2.36
CA LYS A 53 -1.72 -9.27 -3.36
C LYS A 53 -0.86 -10.41 -3.91
N PRO A 54 -1.43 -11.61 -4.14
CA PRO A 54 -0.76 -12.63 -4.93
C PRO A 54 -0.28 -11.99 -6.23
N LYS A 55 0.98 -12.21 -6.62
CA LYS A 55 1.42 -11.80 -7.95
C LYS A 55 0.58 -12.60 -8.94
N ASP A 56 -0.39 -11.97 -9.58
CA ASP A 56 -1.00 -12.52 -10.78
C ASP A 56 0.15 -12.78 -11.75
N GLY A 57 0.34 -14.06 -12.11
CA GLY A 57 1.43 -14.54 -12.96
C GLY A 57 1.31 -14.01 -14.39
N GLY A 58 1.58 -12.72 -14.59
CA GLY A 58 1.75 -12.11 -15.90
C GLY A 58 3.15 -12.39 -16.45
N PRO A 59 3.29 -12.71 -17.74
CA PRO A 59 4.48 -13.35 -18.28
C PRO A 59 5.69 -12.43 -18.17
N SER A 60 6.80 -12.98 -17.68
CA SER A 60 8.14 -12.43 -17.86
C SER A 60 8.36 -12.24 -19.37
N ARG A 61 8.39 -10.99 -19.82
CA ARG A 61 8.92 -10.59 -21.12
C ARG A 61 10.32 -10.03 -20.93
#